data_AF-A0A7G7VI48-F1
#
_entry.id   AF-A0A7G7VI48-F1
#
_cell.length_a   1.000
_cell.length_b   1.000
_cell.length_c   1.000
_cell.angle_alpha   90.00
_cell.angle_beta   90.00
_cell.angle_gamma   90.00
#
_symmetry.space_group_name_H-M   'P 1'
#
loop_
_entity.id
_entity.type
_entity.pdbx_description
1 polymer ?
#
loop_
_entity_poly.entity_id
_entity_poly.type
_entity_poly.pdbx_seq_one_letter_code
_entity_poly.pdbx_strand_id
1 'polypeptide(L)'
;MAFKYINPGYAELLSVGGGTTVTGEQYSKTGISFWQPTSDKGLTISEFPTELYGKLDLYFKAPENADRAKLTLAIGGYIIVSAETSWSRWRMKGNNNNDTIATSDSIRANAVNTLWFHVKPGQNHDGIFRALLNEREVCNKQDCSFWYAYSSSEKTITVYSRTEDILISNLILSDEEISPREQVIILPVQATQTDMTDCSDGSYEAMAANQEILQTVDVVALSAQYGADSRVTGISLLGNPAYRTAEGLCALTALEKSGGNVTEYGRHIVEQNPNSTVMDTRTVSMIVAELTGRQFGWRAGT
;
A
#
# COMPACT_ATOMS: atom_id res chain seq x y z
N MET A 1 -6.00 -1.73 18.38
CA MET A 1 -6.48 -2.49 17.21
C MET A 1 -5.28 -2.65 16.30
N ALA A 2 -5.03 -3.82 15.71
CA ALA A 2 -3.90 -3.98 14.80
C ALA A 2 -4.18 -3.20 13.50
N PHE A 3 -3.29 -2.27 13.16
CA PHE A 3 -3.33 -1.46 11.95
C PHE A 3 -2.45 -2.10 10.87
N LYS A 4 -3.03 -2.33 9.69
CA LYS A 4 -2.29 -2.74 8.50
C LYS A 4 -2.90 -2.14 7.26
N TYR A 5 -2.08 -1.41 6.50
CA TYR A 5 -2.44 -0.81 5.22
C TYR A 5 -1.61 -1.46 4.11
N ILE A 6 -2.26 -1.85 3.02
CA ILE A 6 -1.66 -2.55 1.89
C ILE A 6 -2.08 -1.85 0.59
N ASN A 7 -1.13 -1.29 -0.15
CA ASN A 7 -1.39 -0.63 -1.42
C ASN A 7 -0.45 -1.18 -2.50
N PRO A 8 -0.96 -1.88 -3.54
CA PRO A 8 -0.11 -2.43 -4.59
C PRO A 8 0.55 -1.37 -5.46
N GLY A 9 -0.03 -0.16 -5.53
CA GLY A 9 0.47 0.92 -6.39
C GLY A 9 -0.59 1.94 -6.85
N TYR A 10 -1.80 1.94 -6.31
CA TYR A 10 -2.86 2.86 -6.73
C TYR A 10 -2.83 4.16 -5.91
N ALA A 11 -2.77 5.30 -6.59
CA ALA A 11 -2.85 6.62 -5.95
C ALA A 11 -4.20 6.85 -5.26
N GLU A 12 -5.26 6.27 -5.83
CA GLU A 12 -6.65 6.39 -5.40
C GLU A 12 -6.91 5.76 -4.03
N LEU A 13 -5.98 4.93 -3.55
CA LEU A 13 -6.03 4.29 -2.23
C LEU A 13 -5.44 5.14 -1.10
N LEU A 14 -4.90 6.31 -1.40
CA LEU A 14 -4.53 7.29 -0.38
C LEU A 14 -5.77 8.06 0.09
N SER A 15 -5.75 8.56 1.33
CA SER A 15 -6.81 9.42 1.87
C SER A 15 -6.78 10.86 1.30
N VAL A 16 -6.10 11.06 0.18
CA VAL A 16 -5.85 12.35 -0.47
C VAL A 16 -5.90 12.20 -1.98
N GLY A 17 -6.69 13.05 -2.64
CA GLY A 17 -6.73 13.14 -4.09
C GLY A 17 -5.47 13.79 -4.71
N GLY A 18 -5.38 13.79 -6.03
CA GLY A 18 -4.33 14.49 -6.77
C GLY A 18 -3.05 13.68 -7.03
N GLY A 19 -2.98 12.43 -6.57
CA GLY A 19 -1.96 11.50 -7.00
C GLY A 19 -2.25 10.96 -8.40
N THR A 20 -1.28 10.28 -8.99
CA THR A 20 -1.40 9.69 -10.33
C THR A 20 -0.89 8.26 -10.31
N THR A 21 -1.75 7.34 -10.74
CA THR A 21 -1.41 5.93 -10.97
C THR A 21 -0.71 5.77 -12.34
N VAL A 22 0.34 4.97 -12.35
CA VAL A 22 1.22 4.70 -13.49
C VAL A 22 1.38 3.19 -13.63
N THR A 23 1.02 2.68 -14.81
CA THR A 23 1.14 1.26 -15.15
C THR A 23 2.48 0.98 -15.84
N GLY A 24 3.13 -0.13 -15.49
CA GLY A 24 4.35 -0.60 -16.13
C GLY A 24 5.14 -1.54 -15.22
N GLU A 25 5.41 -2.75 -15.72
CA GLU A 25 6.20 -3.76 -15.00
C GLU A 25 7.65 -3.32 -14.75
N GLN A 26 8.17 -2.40 -15.56
CA GLN A 26 9.48 -1.79 -15.33
C GLN A 26 9.51 -0.90 -14.07
N TYR A 27 8.35 -0.37 -13.65
CA TYR A 27 8.22 0.52 -12.50
C TYR A 27 7.85 -0.21 -11.21
N SER A 28 7.23 -1.39 -11.31
CA SER A 28 6.78 -2.14 -10.15
C SER A 28 6.63 -3.64 -10.41
N LYS A 29 6.86 -4.43 -9.36
CA LYS A 29 6.58 -5.88 -9.31
C LYS A 29 5.09 -6.21 -9.37
N THR A 30 4.21 -5.27 -9.00
CA THR A 30 2.74 -5.43 -9.10
C THR A 30 2.21 -4.96 -10.46
N GLY A 31 3.07 -4.41 -11.32
CA GLY A 31 2.69 -3.79 -12.60
C GLY A 31 2.11 -2.38 -12.45
N ILE A 32 1.89 -1.90 -11.23
CA ILE A 32 1.21 -0.63 -10.95
C ILE A 32 2.00 0.15 -9.90
N SER A 33 2.10 1.46 -10.08
CA SER A 33 2.82 2.36 -9.19
C SER A 33 2.15 3.73 -9.16
N PHE A 34 2.53 4.60 -8.24
CA PHE A 34 1.98 5.94 -8.18
C PHE A 34 2.99 6.99 -7.73
N TRP A 35 2.66 8.25 -7.96
CA TRP A 35 3.25 9.40 -7.27
C TRP A 35 2.13 10.31 -6.75
N GLN A 36 2.41 11.05 -5.67
CA GLN A 36 1.44 11.91 -4.99
C GLN A 36 2.08 13.28 -4.68
N PRO A 37 1.81 14.32 -5.50
CA PRO A 37 2.45 15.62 -5.38
C PRO A 37 1.88 16.53 -4.30
N THR A 38 0.80 16.12 -3.63
CA THR A 38 0.24 16.90 -2.53
C THR A 38 1.12 16.71 -1.29
N SER A 39 1.80 17.78 -0.87
CA SER A 39 2.67 17.74 0.31
C SER A 39 1.88 17.49 1.59
N ASP A 40 2.52 16.84 2.56
CA ASP A 40 2.01 16.63 3.93
C ASP A 40 0.67 15.85 3.99
N LYS A 41 0.33 15.12 2.92
CA LYS A 41 -0.85 14.27 2.83
C LYS A 41 -0.47 12.82 2.51
N GLY A 42 -1.40 11.89 2.74
CA GLY A 42 -1.20 10.47 2.49
C GLY A 42 -2.33 9.65 3.10
N LEU A 43 -2.04 8.94 4.18
CA LEU A 43 -3.00 8.09 4.87
C LEU A 43 -3.42 8.73 6.20
N THR A 44 -4.72 8.94 6.39
CA THR A 44 -5.27 9.35 7.69
C THR A 44 -5.41 8.13 8.59
N ILE A 45 -4.92 8.22 9.83
CA ILE A 45 -4.99 7.16 10.84
C ILE A 45 -5.85 7.61 12.03
N SER A 46 -6.53 6.67 12.68
CA SER A 46 -7.39 6.96 13.85
C SER A 46 -6.58 7.33 15.09
N GLU A 47 -5.40 6.74 15.25
CA GLU A 47 -4.45 6.94 16.34
C GLU A 47 -3.01 6.79 15.85
N PHE A 48 -2.07 7.45 16.53
CA PHE A 48 -0.65 7.24 16.26
C PHE A 48 -0.21 5.90 16.84
N PRO A 49 0.45 5.03 16.05
CA PRO A 49 0.86 3.73 16.54
C PRO A 49 2.13 3.87 17.40
N THR A 50 2.26 3.03 18.42
CA THR A 50 3.44 3.04 19.31
C THR A 50 4.74 2.72 18.58
N GLU A 51 4.64 1.95 17.50
CA GLU A 51 5.71 1.66 16.55
C GLU A 51 5.11 1.65 15.14
N LEU A 52 5.90 1.99 14.12
CA LEU A 52 5.47 1.89 12.73
C LEU A 52 6.53 1.13 11.94
N TYR A 53 6.07 0.09 11.29
CA TYR A 53 6.82 -0.68 10.31
C TYR A 53 6.31 -0.31 8.93
N GLY A 54 7.24 -0.18 7.97
CA GLY A 54 6.87 0.10 6.60
C GLY A 54 7.77 -0.61 5.61
N LYS A 55 7.17 -1.04 4.51
CA LYS A 55 7.88 -1.59 3.37
C LYS A 55 7.27 -1.03 2.10
N LEU A 56 8.10 -0.66 1.14
CA LEU A 56 7.67 -0.19 -0.16
C LEU A 56 8.73 -0.41 -1.22
N ASP A 57 8.27 -0.46 -2.47
CA ASP A 57 9.11 -0.42 -3.64
C ASP A 57 9.14 1.01 -4.20
N LEU A 58 10.35 1.46 -4.54
CA LEU A 58 10.65 2.80 -5.07
C LEU A 58 11.37 2.65 -6.40
N TYR A 59 10.75 3.13 -7.47
CA TYR A 59 11.43 3.28 -8.76
C TYR A 59 12.00 4.70 -8.87
N PHE A 60 13.32 4.80 -9.02
CA PHE A 60 14.01 6.06 -9.23
C PHE A 60 14.37 6.20 -10.70
N LYS A 61 13.95 7.29 -11.36
CA LYS A 61 14.50 7.61 -12.69
C LYS A 61 15.99 7.93 -12.62
N ALA A 62 16.65 7.91 -13.77
CA ALA A 62 18.02 8.38 -13.92
C ALA A 62 18.19 9.79 -13.31
N PRO A 63 19.16 10.03 -12.42
CA PRO A 63 19.25 11.28 -11.69
C PRO A 63 19.54 12.50 -12.58
N GLU A 64 20.13 12.31 -13.75
CA GLU A 64 20.27 13.31 -14.80
C GLU A 64 18.94 13.79 -15.40
N ASN A 65 17.89 12.97 -15.28
CA ASN A 65 16.56 13.23 -15.82
C ASN A 65 15.50 13.49 -14.73
N ALA A 66 15.91 13.51 -13.46
CA ALA A 66 15.02 13.62 -12.31
C ALA A 66 15.18 14.98 -11.64
N ASP A 67 14.91 16.07 -12.36
CA ASP A 67 15.04 17.43 -11.81
C ASP A 67 13.98 17.69 -10.74
N ARG A 68 14.40 18.24 -9.59
CA ARG A 68 13.54 18.57 -8.44
C ARG A 68 12.76 17.39 -7.84
N ALA A 69 13.16 16.16 -8.15
CA ALA A 69 12.55 14.97 -7.59
C ALA A 69 12.67 14.97 -6.07
N LYS A 70 11.56 14.66 -5.39
CA LYS A 70 11.49 14.64 -3.93
C LYS A 70 10.47 13.62 -3.46
N LEU A 71 10.91 12.75 -2.56
CA LEU A 71 10.12 11.83 -1.77
C LEU A 71 10.15 12.28 -0.32
N THR A 72 8.99 12.25 0.35
CA THR A 72 8.90 12.35 1.80
C THR A 72 7.94 11.28 2.31
N LEU A 73 8.43 10.42 3.19
CA LEU A 73 7.64 9.56 4.06
C LEU A 73 7.75 10.11 5.47
N ALA A 74 6.63 10.47 6.07
CA ALA A 74 6.60 11.06 7.41
C ALA A 74 5.40 10.59 8.21
N ILE A 75 5.49 10.70 9.53
CA ILE A 75 4.37 10.47 10.45
C ILE A 75 4.41 11.51 11.55
N GLY A 76 3.29 12.21 11.77
CA GLY A 76 3.20 13.24 12.81
C GLY A 76 4.32 14.29 12.71
N GLY A 77 4.67 14.70 11.50
CA GLY A 77 5.75 15.67 11.23
C GLY A 77 7.18 15.11 11.29
N TYR A 78 7.39 13.90 11.81
CA TYR A 78 8.70 13.24 11.79
C TYR A 78 8.96 12.63 10.42
N ILE A 79 10.00 13.11 9.72
CA ILE A 79 10.41 12.56 8.42
C ILE A 79 11.14 11.24 8.67
N ILE A 80 10.48 10.13 8.34
CA ILE A 80 11.03 8.78 8.44
C ILE A 80 12.14 8.62 7.41
N VAL A 81 11.79 8.86 6.14
CA VAL A 81 12.70 8.81 5.00
C VAL A 81 12.36 9.95 4.05
N SER A 82 13.40 10.58 3.49
CA SER A 82 13.28 11.44 2.32
C SER A 82 14.27 11.01 1.25
N ALA A 83 13.93 11.24 -0.01
CA ALA A 83 14.87 11.08 -1.11
C ALA A 83 14.76 12.29 -2.04
N GLU A 84 15.90 12.74 -2.55
CA GLU A 84 15.95 13.87 -3.47
C GLU A 84 17.10 13.70 -4.45
N THR A 85 16.98 14.35 -5.61
CA THR A 85 18.11 14.56 -6.50
C THR A 85 18.84 15.86 -6.13
N SER A 86 20.17 15.82 -6.17
CA SER A 86 21.02 16.99 -6.03
C SER A 86 22.27 16.81 -6.89
N TRP A 87 22.54 17.77 -7.78
CA TRP A 87 23.66 17.71 -8.76
C TRP A 87 23.73 16.38 -9.53
N SER A 88 22.59 15.95 -10.08
CA SER A 88 22.45 14.67 -10.81
C SER A 88 22.89 13.45 -9.99
N ARG A 89 22.68 13.50 -8.67
CA ARG A 89 22.88 12.38 -7.76
C ARG A 89 21.67 12.19 -6.87
N TRP A 90 21.23 10.95 -6.73
CA TRP A 90 20.29 10.56 -5.69
C TRP A 90 20.94 10.61 -4.30
N ARG A 91 20.19 11.15 -3.35
CA ARG A 91 20.48 11.09 -1.92
C ARG A 91 19.21 10.73 -1.18
N MET A 92 19.31 9.73 -0.31
CA MET A 92 18.25 9.34 0.61
C MET A 92 18.69 9.63 2.04
N LYS A 93 17.81 10.28 2.79
CA LYS A 93 18.03 10.61 4.20
C LYS A 93 16.97 9.92 5.05
N GLY A 94 17.33 9.61 6.28
CA GLY A 94 16.44 9.05 7.29
C GLY A 94 16.49 9.85 8.57
N ASN A 95 15.64 9.49 9.53
CA ASN A 95 15.62 10.03 10.88
C ASN A 95 15.62 11.57 10.93
N ASN A 96 14.53 12.16 10.46
CA ASN A 96 14.33 13.60 10.34
C ASN A 96 15.43 14.33 9.55
N ASN A 97 15.91 13.69 8.48
CA ASN A 97 17.02 14.16 7.63
C ASN A 97 18.39 14.26 8.32
N ASN A 98 18.55 13.75 9.53
CA ASN A 98 19.83 13.78 10.25
C ASN A 98 20.86 12.82 9.65
N ASP A 99 20.38 11.73 9.04
CA ASP A 99 21.23 10.64 8.58
C ASP A 99 21.13 10.48 7.07
N THR A 100 22.27 10.44 6.38
CA THR A 100 22.30 9.99 4.98
C THR A 100 22.37 8.48 4.97
N ILE A 101 21.28 7.84 4.53
CA ILE A 101 21.14 6.38 4.56
C ILE A 101 21.48 5.74 3.21
N ALA A 102 21.36 6.48 2.11
CA ALA A 102 21.83 6.00 0.81
C ALA A 102 22.23 7.15 -0.12
N THR A 103 23.15 6.85 -1.02
CA THR A 103 23.58 7.71 -2.13
C THR A 103 23.40 6.95 -3.45
N SER A 104 23.70 7.59 -4.57
CA SER A 104 23.56 7.01 -5.92
C SER A 104 24.27 5.67 -6.09
N ASP A 105 25.37 5.41 -5.36
CA ASP A 105 26.08 4.13 -5.43
C ASP A 105 25.27 2.95 -4.87
N SER A 106 24.30 3.23 -3.99
CA SER A 106 23.42 2.23 -3.37
C SER A 106 21.99 2.25 -3.91
N ILE A 107 21.59 3.35 -4.55
CA ILE A 107 20.27 3.52 -5.17
C ILE A 107 20.36 3.11 -6.63
N ARG A 108 19.60 2.07 -7.00
CA ARG A 108 19.56 1.57 -8.37
C ARG A 108 18.70 2.53 -9.20
N ALA A 109 19.32 3.29 -10.09
CA ALA A 109 18.61 4.14 -11.03
C ALA A 109 17.94 3.31 -12.14
N ASN A 110 16.80 3.80 -12.66
CA ASN A 110 15.93 3.13 -13.62
C ASN A 110 15.54 1.70 -13.24
N ALA A 111 15.46 1.44 -11.93
CA ALA A 111 15.16 0.13 -11.39
C ALA A 111 14.40 0.25 -10.07
N VAL A 112 13.68 -0.82 -9.74
CA VAL A 112 12.97 -0.93 -8.47
C VAL A 112 13.97 -1.14 -7.34
N ASN A 113 13.84 -0.32 -6.30
CA ASN A 113 14.52 -0.45 -5.02
C ASN A 113 13.50 -0.82 -3.94
N THR A 114 13.87 -1.66 -2.98
CA THR A 114 12.98 -2.01 -1.87
C THR A 114 13.47 -1.36 -0.60
N LEU A 115 12.64 -0.51 0.00
CA LEU A 115 12.87 0.11 1.30
C LEU A 115 12.02 -0.61 2.35
N TRP A 116 12.66 -0.99 3.44
CA TRP A 116 11.98 -1.40 4.68
C TRP A 116 12.45 -0.47 5.80
N PHE A 117 11.54 -0.10 6.70
CA PHE A 117 11.87 0.70 7.87
C PHE A 117 11.06 0.30 9.09
N HIS A 118 11.61 0.62 10.26
CA HIS A 118 10.96 0.56 11.56
C HIS A 118 11.27 1.86 12.30
N VAL A 119 10.22 2.51 12.79
CA VAL A 119 10.33 3.68 13.67
C VAL A 119 9.56 3.44 14.95
N LYS A 120 10.20 3.81 16.06
CA LYS A 120 9.59 3.86 17.38
C LYS A 120 9.92 5.22 18.01
N PRO A 121 8.93 6.07 18.32
CA PRO A 121 9.17 7.28 19.10
C PRO A 121 9.68 6.91 20.49
N GLY A 122 10.54 7.77 21.05
CA GLY A 122 11.10 7.59 22.38
C GLY A 122 11.52 8.93 22.95
N GLN A 123 11.00 9.29 24.11
CA GLN A 123 11.29 10.59 24.75
C GLN A 123 12.54 10.55 25.64
N ASN A 124 12.98 9.34 26.02
CA ASN A 124 14.08 9.14 26.97
C ASN A 124 15.21 8.33 26.33
N HIS A 125 15.52 8.60 25.06
CA HIS A 125 16.51 7.83 24.30
C HIS A 125 16.18 6.32 24.23
N ASP A 126 14.91 6.00 24.11
CA ASP A 126 14.40 4.64 23.92
C ASP A 126 13.77 4.44 22.53
N GLY A 127 13.91 5.44 21.66
CA GLY A 127 13.40 5.43 20.30
C GLY A 127 14.30 4.65 19.34
N ILE A 128 13.69 4.17 18.26
CA ILE A 128 14.34 3.33 17.25
C ILE A 128 14.13 3.96 15.88
N PHE A 129 15.19 3.99 15.07
CA PHE A 129 15.10 4.13 13.63
C PHE A 129 15.97 3.08 12.97
N ARG A 130 15.33 2.16 12.25
CA ARG A 130 16.01 1.13 11.48
C ARG A 130 15.53 1.18 10.04
N ALA A 131 16.44 1.04 9.10
CA ALA A 131 16.13 1.03 7.67
C ALA A 131 17.01 0.03 6.92
N LEU A 132 16.39 -0.71 6.00
CA LEU A 132 17.04 -1.58 5.03
C LEU A 132 16.70 -1.07 3.63
N LEU A 133 17.71 -0.95 2.76
CA LEU A 133 17.55 -0.65 1.35
C LEU A 133 18.11 -1.81 0.54
N ASN A 134 17.31 -2.38 -0.36
CA ASN A 134 17.70 -3.53 -1.18
C ASN A 134 18.30 -4.66 -0.33
N GLU A 135 17.61 -5.01 0.76
CA GLU A 135 17.99 -6.04 1.75
C GLU A 135 19.24 -5.74 2.59
N ARG A 136 19.92 -4.61 2.35
CA ARG A 136 21.08 -4.17 3.12
C ARG A 136 20.66 -3.21 4.21
N GLU A 137 21.08 -3.45 5.45
CA GLU A 137 20.92 -2.49 6.54
C GLU A 137 21.70 -1.21 6.24
N VAL A 138 20.99 -0.08 6.17
CA VAL A 138 21.53 1.25 5.88
C VAL A 138 21.51 2.16 7.09
N CYS A 139 20.66 1.86 8.08
CA CYS A 139 20.64 2.56 9.36
C CYS A 139 20.04 1.65 10.44
N ASN A 140 20.58 1.72 11.65
CA ASN A 140 20.07 1.02 12.83
C ASN A 140 20.47 1.81 14.08
N LYS A 141 19.62 2.77 14.44
CA LYS A 141 19.77 3.58 15.64
C LYS A 141 18.81 3.09 16.70
N GLN A 142 19.40 2.67 17.81
CA GLN A 142 18.77 2.61 19.12
C GLN A 142 19.14 3.94 19.80
N ASP A 143 18.30 4.53 20.64
CA ASP A 143 18.53 5.83 21.32
C ASP A 143 18.08 7.09 20.56
N CYS A 144 17.15 6.94 19.61
CA CYS A 144 16.51 8.09 18.97
C CYS A 144 15.63 8.85 19.97
N SER A 145 15.61 10.19 19.84
CA SER A 145 14.73 11.07 20.62
C SER A 145 13.79 11.82 19.69
N PHE A 146 12.58 11.28 19.48
CA PHE A 146 11.53 11.95 18.72
C PHE A 146 10.13 11.56 19.20
N TRP A 147 9.15 12.38 18.87
CA TRP A 147 7.73 12.17 19.16
C TRP A 147 6.89 12.56 17.95
N TYR A 148 5.68 12.03 17.85
CA TYR A 148 4.71 12.51 16.88
C TYR A 148 4.16 13.87 17.31
N ALA A 149 4.05 14.81 16.39
CA ALA A 149 3.45 16.11 16.66
C ALA A 149 1.93 15.97 16.86
N TYR A 150 1.50 15.69 18.10
CA TYR A 150 0.09 15.53 18.47
C TYR A 150 -0.77 16.80 18.26
N SER A 151 -0.14 17.96 18.03
CA SER A 151 -0.83 19.23 17.79
C SER A 151 -1.31 19.42 16.35
N SER A 152 -0.92 18.55 15.39
CA SER A 152 -1.54 18.58 14.07
C SER A 152 -2.94 18.01 14.16
N SER A 153 -3.94 18.77 13.69
CA SER A 153 -5.34 18.35 13.61
C SER A 153 -5.56 17.11 12.73
N GLU A 154 -4.55 16.66 12.00
CA GLU A 154 -4.57 15.48 11.15
C GLU A 154 -3.51 14.48 11.62
N LYS A 155 -3.97 13.32 12.09
CA LYS A 155 -3.13 12.15 12.34
C LYS A 155 -2.88 11.50 10.98
N THR A 156 -1.76 11.88 10.35
CA THR A 156 -1.47 11.51 8.96
C THR A 156 -0.10 10.85 8.84
N ILE A 157 -0.05 9.77 8.07
CA ILE A 157 1.18 9.25 7.47
C ILE A 157 1.32 9.90 6.10
N THR A 158 2.31 10.77 5.94
CA THR A 158 2.59 11.46 4.69
C THR A 158 3.25 10.50 3.72
N VAL A 159 2.71 10.43 2.50
CA VAL A 159 3.28 9.73 1.36
C VAL A 159 3.34 10.71 0.20
N TYR A 160 4.46 11.40 0.08
CA TYR A 160 4.66 12.48 -0.88
C TYR A 160 5.73 12.10 -1.88
N SER A 161 5.40 12.15 -3.17
CA SER A 161 6.35 12.14 -4.27
C SER A 161 6.02 13.28 -5.22
N ARG A 162 6.94 14.25 -5.35
CA ARG A 162 6.68 15.51 -6.06
C ARG A 162 6.36 15.33 -7.54
N THR A 163 7.01 14.37 -8.16
CA THR A 163 7.00 14.13 -9.61
C THR A 163 7.01 12.62 -9.86
N GLU A 164 6.71 12.23 -11.09
CA GLU A 164 6.85 10.86 -11.59
C GLU A 164 8.30 10.32 -11.60
N ASP A 165 9.28 11.08 -11.14
CA ASP A 165 10.69 10.66 -11.11
C ASP A 165 11.00 9.71 -9.95
N ILE A 166 10.08 9.64 -8.98
CA ILE A 166 10.06 8.64 -7.91
C ILE A 166 8.65 8.03 -7.87
N LEU A 167 8.54 6.78 -8.29
CA LEU A 167 7.27 6.05 -8.25
C LEU A 167 7.26 5.09 -7.05
N ILE A 168 6.12 4.99 -6.39
CA ILE A 168 5.88 4.20 -5.19
C ILE A 168 4.96 3.03 -5.55
N SER A 169 5.27 1.84 -5.04
CA SER A 169 4.41 0.66 -5.17
C SER A 169 4.66 -0.31 -4.01
N ASN A 170 3.90 -1.41 -3.95
CA ASN A 170 4.12 -2.47 -2.95
C ASN A 170 4.19 -1.92 -1.51
N LEU A 171 3.35 -0.93 -1.20
CA LEU A 171 3.37 -0.18 0.05
C LEU A 171 2.61 -0.96 1.13
N ILE A 172 3.32 -1.34 2.19
CA ILE A 172 2.79 -1.96 3.40
C ILE A 172 3.15 -1.06 4.57
N LEU A 173 2.16 -0.67 5.38
CA LEU A 173 2.37 0.04 6.64
C LEU A 173 1.67 -0.75 7.75
N SER A 174 2.31 -0.94 8.88
CA SER A 174 1.72 -1.66 10.02
C SER A 174 2.26 -1.17 11.35
N ASP A 175 1.43 -1.28 12.38
CA ASP A 175 1.83 -1.09 13.78
C ASP A 175 2.45 -2.37 14.40
N GLU A 176 2.41 -3.49 13.67
CA GLU A 176 3.06 -4.75 14.01
C GLU A 176 4.27 -5.00 13.10
N GLU A 177 5.22 -5.81 13.57
CA GLU A 177 6.43 -6.13 12.82
C GLU A 177 6.08 -6.83 11.49
N ILE A 178 6.56 -6.25 10.39
CA ILE A 178 6.48 -6.86 9.06
C ILE A 178 7.84 -7.43 8.66
N SER A 179 7.83 -8.60 8.02
CA SER A 179 9.08 -9.17 7.52
C SER A 179 9.65 -8.29 6.39
N PRO A 180 10.97 -8.05 6.34
CA PRO A 180 11.61 -7.44 5.16
C PRO A 180 11.33 -8.19 3.85
N ARG A 181 10.98 -9.49 3.94
CA ARG A 181 10.63 -10.34 2.80
C ARG A 181 9.16 -10.28 2.39
N GLU A 182 8.29 -9.73 3.23
CA GLU A 182 6.84 -9.65 2.97
C GLU A 182 6.57 -8.78 1.74
N GLN A 183 5.70 -9.18 0.81
CA GLN A 183 5.44 -8.39 -0.40
C GLN A 183 3.98 -8.47 -0.80
N VAL A 184 3.49 -7.40 -1.41
CA VAL A 184 2.20 -7.32 -2.07
C VAL A 184 2.31 -8.00 -3.42
N ILE A 185 1.35 -8.88 -3.68
CA ILE A 185 1.17 -9.56 -4.95
C ILE A 185 -0.28 -9.39 -5.38
N ILE A 186 -0.52 -9.37 -6.68
CA ILE A 186 -1.88 -9.50 -7.21
C ILE A 186 -2.23 -10.98 -7.15
N LEU A 187 -3.35 -11.29 -6.49
CA LEU A 187 -3.80 -12.68 -6.39
C LEU A 187 -4.19 -13.19 -7.78
N PRO A 188 -3.61 -14.31 -8.25
CA PRO A 188 -4.03 -14.90 -9.50
C PRO A 188 -5.47 -15.43 -9.36
N VAL A 189 -6.31 -15.16 -10.36
CA VAL A 189 -7.72 -15.52 -10.36
C VAL A 189 -7.91 -16.77 -11.22
N GLN A 190 -8.46 -17.82 -10.62
CA GLN A 190 -8.84 -19.05 -11.32
C GLN A 190 -10.18 -18.88 -12.05
N ALA A 191 -11.15 -18.28 -11.37
CA ALA A 191 -12.50 -18.09 -11.90
C ALA A 191 -13.20 -16.90 -11.21
N THR A 192 -14.00 -16.17 -11.98
CA THR A 192 -14.90 -15.12 -11.48
C THR A 192 -16.33 -15.64 -11.54
N GLN A 193 -17.05 -15.55 -10.43
CA GLN A 193 -18.47 -15.83 -10.31
C GLN A 193 -19.20 -14.52 -10.00
N THR A 194 -20.22 -14.19 -10.78
CA THR A 194 -21.01 -12.98 -10.53
C THR A 194 -22.43 -13.12 -11.07
N ASP A 195 -23.36 -12.42 -10.44
CA ASP A 195 -24.71 -12.16 -10.93
C ASP A 195 -24.91 -10.67 -11.30
N MET A 196 -23.83 -9.89 -11.32
CA MET A 196 -23.77 -8.53 -11.86
C MET A 196 -23.69 -8.55 -13.39
N THR A 197 -24.05 -7.45 -14.04
CA THR A 197 -23.96 -7.30 -15.49
C THR A 197 -22.52 -7.05 -15.89
N ASP A 198 -21.96 -7.89 -16.76
CA ASP A 198 -20.63 -7.69 -17.36
C ASP A 198 -20.68 -6.59 -18.43
N CYS A 199 -19.88 -5.54 -18.27
CA CYS A 199 -19.82 -4.40 -19.18
C CYS A 199 -18.85 -4.61 -20.37
N SER A 200 -18.20 -5.79 -20.46
CA SER A 200 -17.23 -6.18 -21.52
C SER A 200 -15.94 -5.35 -21.58
N ASP A 201 -15.68 -4.53 -20.57
CA ASP A 201 -14.46 -3.74 -20.38
C ASP A 201 -13.69 -4.13 -19.11
N GLY A 202 -14.13 -5.21 -18.44
CA GLY A 202 -13.60 -5.68 -17.16
C GLY A 202 -14.32 -5.11 -15.94
N SER A 203 -15.26 -4.18 -16.13
CA SER A 203 -16.14 -3.68 -15.08
C SER A 203 -17.45 -4.47 -15.01
N TYR A 204 -18.10 -4.39 -13.84
CA TYR A 204 -19.35 -5.08 -13.55
C TYR A 204 -20.35 -4.11 -12.91
N GLU A 205 -21.59 -4.13 -13.38
CA GLU A 205 -22.66 -3.25 -12.91
C GLU A 205 -23.69 -4.03 -12.08
N ALA A 206 -23.88 -3.61 -10.83
CA ALA A 206 -24.96 -4.08 -9.98
C ALA A 206 -26.25 -3.27 -10.23
N MET A 207 -27.32 -3.96 -10.62
CA MET A 207 -28.65 -3.42 -10.87
C MET A 207 -29.60 -3.59 -9.67
N ALA A 208 -29.24 -4.44 -8.71
CA ALA A 208 -30.01 -4.72 -7.50
C ALA A 208 -29.10 -4.96 -6.28
N ALA A 209 -29.67 -4.77 -5.09
CA ALA A 209 -28.98 -5.09 -3.85
C ALA A 209 -28.75 -6.60 -3.73
N ASN A 210 -27.68 -6.98 -3.04
CA ASN A 210 -27.20 -8.34 -2.83
C ASN A 210 -26.62 -9.05 -4.06
N GLN A 211 -26.49 -8.37 -5.21
CA GLN A 211 -25.65 -8.89 -6.30
C GLN A 211 -24.19 -8.90 -5.88
N GLU A 212 -23.46 -9.91 -6.32
CA GLU A 212 -22.11 -10.24 -5.90
C GLU A 212 -21.18 -10.44 -7.10
N ILE A 213 -19.91 -10.09 -6.89
CA ILE A 213 -18.79 -10.54 -7.73
C ILE A 213 -17.77 -11.19 -6.81
N LEU A 214 -17.35 -12.40 -7.16
CA LEU A 214 -16.47 -13.24 -6.36
C LEU A 214 -15.39 -13.86 -7.24
N GLN A 215 -14.14 -13.77 -6.80
CA GLN A 215 -12.98 -14.34 -7.48
C GLN A 215 -12.40 -15.47 -6.66
N THR A 216 -12.28 -16.64 -7.29
CA THR A 216 -11.62 -17.82 -6.72
C THR A 216 -10.12 -17.72 -6.97
N VAL A 217 -9.31 -17.89 -5.93
CA VAL A 217 -7.85 -17.78 -6.04
C VAL A 217 -7.28 -18.99 -6.77
N ASP A 218 -6.37 -18.76 -7.73
CA ASP A 218 -5.55 -19.81 -8.33
C ASP A 218 -4.39 -20.21 -7.40
N VAL A 219 -4.71 -21.09 -6.45
CA VAL A 219 -3.74 -21.58 -5.47
C VAL A 219 -2.65 -22.42 -6.12
N VAL A 220 -2.91 -23.04 -7.27
CA VAL A 220 -1.91 -23.84 -7.98
C VAL A 220 -0.82 -22.93 -8.55
N ALA A 221 -1.22 -21.88 -9.27
CA ALA A 221 -0.28 -20.87 -9.77
C ALA A 221 0.49 -20.19 -8.62
N LEU A 222 -0.23 -19.82 -7.56
CA LEU A 222 0.38 -19.16 -6.40
C LEU A 222 1.39 -20.06 -5.68
N SER A 223 1.06 -21.34 -5.48
CA SER A 223 1.96 -22.32 -4.86
C SER A 223 3.17 -22.63 -5.72
N ALA A 224 3.02 -22.65 -7.05
CA ALA A 224 4.13 -22.85 -7.97
C ALA A 224 5.15 -21.69 -7.91
N GLN A 225 4.66 -20.46 -7.74
CA GLN A 225 5.50 -19.27 -7.71
C GLN A 225 6.16 -19.02 -6.34
N TYR A 226 5.42 -19.18 -5.25
CA TYR A 226 5.87 -18.78 -3.91
C TYR A 226 6.01 -19.95 -2.91
N GLY A 227 5.56 -21.15 -3.26
CA GLY A 227 5.50 -22.29 -2.36
C GLY A 227 4.21 -22.30 -1.53
N ALA A 228 3.67 -23.51 -1.33
CA ALA A 228 2.40 -23.72 -0.61
C ALA A 228 2.45 -23.31 0.88
N ASP A 229 3.64 -23.38 1.50
CA ASP A 229 3.88 -23.03 2.91
C ASP A 229 4.20 -21.55 3.12
N SER A 230 4.21 -20.74 2.06
CA SER A 230 4.43 -19.30 2.20
C SER A 230 3.30 -18.66 3.00
N ARG A 231 3.67 -17.75 3.92
CA ARG A 231 2.72 -17.07 4.80
C ARG A 231 1.97 -15.97 4.04
N VAL A 232 0.66 -15.96 4.23
CA VAL A 232 -0.23 -14.85 3.87
C VAL A 232 -0.53 -14.09 5.15
N THR A 233 -0.10 -12.83 5.19
CA THR A 233 -0.09 -11.96 6.37
C THR A 233 -1.13 -10.83 6.29
N GLY A 234 -1.81 -10.71 5.15
CA GLY A 234 -2.87 -9.74 4.92
C GLY A 234 -3.55 -9.98 3.57
N ILE A 235 -4.78 -9.54 3.47
CA ILE A 235 -5.58 -9.56 2.24
C ILE A 235 -6.17 -8.18 2.04
N SER A 236 -6.06 -7.65 0.83
CA SER A 236 -6.67 -6.39 0.42
C SER A 236 -7.60 -6.67 -0.77
N LEU A 237 -8.89 -6.35 -0.62
CA LEU A 237 -9.85 -6.39 -1.71
C LEU A 237 -9.98 -4.97 -2.26
N LEU A 238 -9.89 -4.84 -3.57
CA LEU A 238 -9.95 -3.56 -4.28
C LEU A 238 -11.13 -3.57 -5.24
N GLY A 239 -11.90 -2.49 -5.27
CA GLY A 239 -12.86 -2.19 -6.33
C GLY A 239 -12.39 -0.95 -7.07
N ASN A 240 -11.92 -1.10 -8.30
CA ASN A 240 -11.37 -0.01 -9.12
C ASN A 240 -11.75 -0.18 -10.60
N PRO A 241 -12.61 0.70 -11.18
CA PRO A 241 -13.36 1.73 -10.48
C PRO A 241 -14.48 1.14 -9.60
N ALA A 242 -14.91 1.88 -8.59
CA ALA A 242 -16.07 1.58 -7.77
C ALA A 242 -16.85 2.85 -7.45
N TYR A 243 -17.98 3.03 -8.14
CA TYR A 243 -18.83 4.21 -8.03
C TYR A 243 -20.31 3.82 -8.15
N ARG A 244 -21.19 4.73 -7.72
CA ARG A 244 -22.64 4.59 -7.86
C ARG A 244 -23.20 5.53 -8.91
N THR A 245 -24.17 5.03 -9.66
CA THR A 245 -24.97 5.80 -10.64
C THR A 245 -26.34 6.20 -10.09
N ALA A 246 -26.75 5.64 -8.94
CA ALA A 246 -28.04 5.89 -8.30
C ALA A 246 -27.92 6.00 -6.76
N GLU A 247 -29.00 6.42 -6.09
CA GLU A 247 -29.04 6.52 -4.62
C GLU A 247 -29.30 5.19 -3.91
N GLY A 248 -29.99 4.25 -4.56
CA GLY A 248 -30.39 2.99 -3.94
C GLY A 248 -29.28 1.95 -3.74
N LEU A 249 -28.17 2.03 -4.49
CA LEU A 249 -27.02 1.13 -4.35
C LEU A 249 -25.80 1.99 -4.08
N CYS A 250 -25.49 2.19 -2.80
CA CYS A 250 -24.48 3.16 -2.38
C CYS A 250 -23.36 2.56 -1.52
N ALA A 251 -23.33 1.24 -1.36
CA ALA A 251 -22.27 0.57 -0.62
C ALA A 251 -21.84 -0.76 -1.25
N LEU A 252 -20.58 -1.12 -0.99
CA LEU A 252 -20.01 -2.44 -1.24
C LEU A 252 -19.61 -3.08 0.10
N THR A 253 -20.05 -4.32 0.31
CA THR A 253 -19.62 -5.15 1.45
C THR A 253 -18.57 -6.13 0.95
N ALA A 254 -17.39 -6.14 1.58
CA ALA A 254 -16.35 -7.11 1.25
C ALA A 254 -16.75 -8.51 1.72
N LEU A 255 -16.54 -9.52 0.88
CA LEU A 255 -16.91 -10.90 1.13
C LEU A 255 -15.71 -11.83 1.10
N GLU A 256 -15.76 -12.85 1.94
CA GLU A 256 -15.02 -14.10 1.77
C GLU A 256 -15.97 -15.29 1.85
N LYS A 257 -15.88 -16.19 0.88
CA LYS A 257 -16.58 -17.47 0.92
C LYS A 257 -15.59 -18.62 0.99
N SER A 258 -15.85 -19.58 1.87
CA SER A 258 -15.04 -20.79 2.01
C SER A 258 -15.87 -21.94 2.57
N GLY A 259 -15.89 -23.09 1.89
CA GLY A 259 -16.56 -24.30 2.39
C GLY A 259 -18.05 -24.12 2.70
N GLY A 260 -18.75 -23.24 1.97
CA GLY A 260 -20.17 -22.91 2.20
C GLY A 260 -20.42 -21.83 3.26
N ASN A 261 -19.40 -21.38 4.00
CA ASN A 261 -19.49 -20.24 4.90
C ASN A 261 -19.30 -18.93 4.13
N VAL A 262 -20.11 -17.93 4.45
CA VAL A 262 -19.96 -16.55 3.97
C VAL A 262 -19.56 -15.69 5.14
N THR A 263 -18.41 -15.03 5.02
CA THR A 263 -17.96 -14.01 5.97
C THR A 263 -18.05 -12.65 5.31
N GLU A 264 -18.70 -11.73 6.01
CA GLU A 264 -18.83 -10.33 5.58
C GLU A 264 -17.84 -9.49 6.35
N TYR A 265 -17.10 -8.66 5.63
CA TYR A 265 -16.20 -7.66 6.18
C TYR A 265 -16.79 -6.27 5.98
N GLY A 266 -15.99 -5.22 6.16
CA GLY A 266 -16.46 -3.83 6.23
C GLY A 266 -17.47 -3.44 5.16
N ARG A 267 -18.34 -2.49 5.50
CA ARG A 267 -19.26 -1.83 4.57
C ARG A 267 -18.61 -0.52 4.09
N HIS A 268 -18.40 -0.42 2.79
CA HIS A 268 -17.68 0.70 2.16
C HIS A 268 -18.64 1.52 1.30
N ILE A 269 -18.76 2.81 1.60
CA ILE A 269 -19.60 3.71 0.81
C ILE A 269 -18.93 3.97 -0.54
N VAL A 270 -19.68 3.81 -1.63
CA VAL A 270 -19.22 4.18 -2.97
C VAL A 270 -19.68 5.60 -3.32
N GLU A 271 -18.77 6.35 -3.93
CA GLU A 271 -19.02 7.73 -4.36
C GLU A 271 -19.66 7.77 -5.74
N GLN A 272 -20.12 8.95 -6.18
CA GLN A 272 -20.63 9.15 -7.55
C GLN A 272 -19.52 9.46 -8.57
N ASN A 273 -18.28 9.60 -8.12
CA ASN A 273 -17.14 9.91 -8.98
C ASN A 273 -16.69 8.63 -9.71
N PRO A 274 -16.68 8.59 -11.06
CA PRO A 274 -16.31 7.40 -11.83
C PRO A 274 -14.89 6.88 -11.59
N ASN A 275 -14.00 7.71 -11.04
CA ASN A 275 -12.62 7.32 -10.74
C ASN A 275 -12.43 6.88 -9.27
N SER A 276 -13.50 6.80 -8.49
CA SER A 276 -13.41 6.40 -7.09
C SER A 276 -13.04 4.92 -6.98
N THR A 277 -12.33 4.61 -5.90
CA THR A 277 -11.87 3.26 -5.57
C THR A 277 -12.35 2.93 -4.16
N VAL A 278 -12.70 1.66 -3.92
CA VAL A 278 -12.94 1.15 -2.56
C VAL A 278 -11.90 0.10 -2.22
N MET A 279 -11.59 0.00 -0.92
CA MET A 279 -10.61 -0.94 -0.42
C MET A 279 -11.03 -1.47 0.95
N ASP A 280 -11.07 -2.80 1.06
CA ASP A 280 -11.14 -3.51 2.33
C ASP A 280 -9.78 -4.14 2.59
N THR A 281 -9.26 -4.03 3.81
CA THR A 281 -7.96 -4.62 4.15
C THR A 281 -7.96 -5.19 5.55
N ARG A 282 -7.35 -6.36 5.67
CA ARG A 282 -7.31 -7.11 6.91
C ARG A 282 -6.03 -7.88 7.06
N THR A 283 -5.55 -7.94 8.30
CA THR A 283 -4.49 -8.86 8.70
C THR A 283 -5.07 -10.27 8.73
N VAL A 284 -4.31 -11.22 8.20
CA VAL A 284 -4.63 -12.64 8.29
C VAL A 284 -3.38 -13.40 8.71
N SER A 285 -3.54 -14.61 9.25
CA SER A 285 -2.41 -15.50 9.53
C SER A 285 -2.76 -16.87 8.97
N MET A 286 -2.36 -17.12 7.73
CA MET A 286 -2.55 -18.40 7.04
C MET A 286 -1.38 -18.67 6.10
N ILE A 287 -1.35 -19.83 5.48
CA ILE A 287 -0.44 -20.17 4.38
C ILE A 287 -1.16 -20.17 3.03
N VAL A 288 -0.39 -20.12 1.94
CA VAL A 288 -0.92 -20.17 0.56
C VAL A 288 -1.85 -21.36 0.35
N ALA A 289 -1.52 -22.55 0.87
CA ALA A 289 -2.37 -23.73 0.76
C ALA A 289 -3.78 -23.55 1.34
N GLU A 290 -3.92 -22.74 2.40
CA GLU A 290 -5.20 -22.47 3.07
C GLU A 290 -6.13 -21.55 2.27
N LEU A 291 -5.66 -20.95 1.18
CA LEU A 291 -6.49 -20.20 0.24
C LEU A 291 -7.32 -21.11 -0.68
N THR A 292 -7.11 -22.43 -0.63
CA THR A 292 -7.78 -23.38 -1.52
C THR A 292 -9.30 -23.30 -1.37
N GLY A 293 -10.00 -23.07 -2.49
CA GLY A 293 -11.45 -22.96 -2.53
C GLY A 293 -12.01 -21.68 -1.89
N ARG A 294 -11.15 -20.74 -1.45
CA ARG A 294 -11.61 -19.43 -0.98
C ARG A 294 -11.95 -18.53 -2.15
N GLN A 295 -13.04 -17.79 -1.98
CA GLN A 295 -13.47 -16.76 -2.91
C GLN A 295 -13.50 -15.41 -2.19
N PHE A 296 -13.06 -14.36 -2.88
CA PHE A 296 -13.04 -13.00 -2.37
C PHE A 296 -13.77 -12.08 -3.33
N GLY A 297 -14.48 -11.09 -2.81
CA GLY A 297 -15.06 -10.07 -3.67
C GLY A 297 -16.04 -9.15 -2.96
N TRP A 298 -17.04 -8.68 -3.69
CA TRP A 298 -17.90 -7.60 -3.25
C TRP A 298 -19.37 -7.96 -3.40
N ARG A 299 -20.19 -7.48 -2.47
CA ARG A 299 -21.64 -7.46 -2.58
C ARG A 299 -22.17 -6.05 -2.61
N ALA A 300 -23.00 -5.74 -3.60
CA ALA A 300 -23.69 -4.47 -3.71
C ALA A 300 -24.81 -4.34 -2.66
N GLY A 301 -24.95 -3.16 -2.07
CA GLY A 301 -25.96 -2.89 -1.07
C GLY A 301 -26.38 -1.43 -1.00
N THR A 302 -27.46 -1.20 -0.25
CA THR A 302 -27.97 0.12 0.14
C THR A 302 -27.12 0.74 1.23
#